data_AF-A0A956TQK8-F1
#
_entry.id   AF-A0A956TQK8-F1
#
_cell.length_a   1.000
_cell.length_b   1.000
_cell.length_c   1.000
_cell.angle_alpha   90.00
_cell.angle_beta   90.00
_cell.angle_gamma   90.00
#
_symmetry.space_group_name_H-M   'P 1'
#
loop_
_entity.id
_entity.type
_entity.pdbx_description
1 polymer ?
#
loop_
_entity_poly.entity_id
_entity_poly.type
_entity_poly.pdbx_seq_one_letter_code
_entity_poly.pdbx_strand_id
1 'polypeptide(L)'
;MQRTRTSCSVASLSIALNALTSVHCRGEVEQTLDEAKILARMTMDKLRQNLSQGTGGATLNEAAEIAVETLAGLELLNHSVTAHHMDEPNETYIEIFRGDLAGSTSGSSVIIVNYHQGVATGRDLSHGHFAPAAPVTPEARQLCVVDPAMDGAPFVLDVEHIVKAMATKDKDSGRNRGYLKIALGS
;
A
#
# COMPACT_ATOMS: atom_id res chain seq x y z
N MET A 1 -1.53 -10.44 8.46
CA MET A 1 -2.50 -11.07 7.53
C MET A 1 -3.82 -10.33 7.64
N GLN A 2 -4.50 -10.12 6.52
CA GLN A 2 -5.78 -9.42 6.46
C GLN A 2 -6.87 -10.18 7.22
N ARG A 3 -7.68 -9.46 8.01
CA ARG A 3 -8.79 -10.04 8.79
C ARG A 3 -10.01 -10.39 7.97
N THR A 4 -10.29 -9.65 6.90
CA THR A 4 -11.40 -9.92 5.98
C THR A 4 -10.89 -10.04 4.55
N ARG A 5 -11.72 -10.54 3.62
CA ARG A 5 -11.35 -10.60 2.20
C ARG A 5 -11.21 -9.23 1.54
N THR A 6 -11.62 -8.15 2.21
CA THR A 6 -11.61 -6.79 1.67
C THR A 6 -10.69 -5.83 2.44
N SER A 7 -10.07 -6.27 3.53
CA SER A 7 -9.22 -5.42 4.38
C SER A 7 -7.74 -5.39 3.96
N CYS A 8 -7.41 -5.79 2.73
CA CYS A 8 -6.03 -5.82 2.23
C CYS A 8 -5.32 -4.46 2.32
N SER A 9 -6.04 -3.35 2.14
CA SER A 9 -5.51 -1.99 2.30
C SER A 9 -5.07 -1.72 3.74
N VAL A 10 -5.93 -1.98 4.72
CA VAL A 10 -5.66 -1.78 6.15
C VAL A 10 -4.54 -2.71 6.63
N ALA A 11 -4.57 -3.98 6.19
CA ALA A 11 -3.52 -4.95 6.50
C ALA A 11 -2.17 -4.49 5.95
N SER A 12 -2.12 -4.04 4.70
CA SER A 12 -0.91 -3.48 4.07
C SER A 12 -0.40 -2.26 4.83
N LEU A 13 -1.30 -1.35 5.21
CA LEU A 13 -0.95 -0.17 6.02
C LEU A 13 -0.35 -0.56 7.36
N SER A 14 -0.92 -1.53 8.07
CA SER A 14 -0.35 -1.99 9.34
C SER A 14 1.08 -2.51 9.18
N ILE A 15 1.36 -3.30 8.14
CA ILE A 15 2.71 -3.82 7.88
C ILE A 15 3.66 -2.68 7.55
N ALA A 16 3.28 -1.83 6.59
CA ALA A 16 4.13 -0.75 6.09
C ALA A 16 4.40 0.32 7.15
N LEU A 17 3.39 0.73 7.90
CA LEU A 17 3.53 1.73 8.96
C LEU A 17 4.34 1.21 10.14
N ASN A 18 4.16 -0.04 10.57
CA ASN A 18 5.04 -0.63 11.59
C ASN A 18 6.50 -0.67 11.14
N ALA A 19 6.76 -1.03 9.87
CA ALA A 19 8.11 -1.01 9.32
C ALA A 19 8.69 0.41 9.37
N LEU A 20 7.93 1.41 8.89
CA LEU A 20 8.35 2.80 8.85
C LEU A 20 8.60 3.40 10.25
N THR A 21 7.72 3.17 11.22
CA THR A 21 7.85 3.69 12.58
C THR A 21 8.93 2.96 13.38
N SER A 22 9.16 1.66 13.13
CA SER A 22 10.24 0.92 13.81
C SER A 22 11.63 1.49 13.51
N VAL A 23 11.83 2.06 12.32
CA VAL A 23 13.09 2.68 11.91
C VAL A 23 13.24 4.08 12.51
N HIS A 24 12.17 4.89 12.52
CA HIS A 24 12.26 6.30 12.87
C HIS A 24 11.96 6.63 14.32
N CYS A 25 11.03 5.91 14.95
CA CYS A 25 10.48 6.33 16.23
C CYS A 25 11.14 5.64 17.42
N ARG A 26 12.12 4.73 17.23
CA ARG A 26 13.00 4.10 18.25
C ARG A 26 12.39 3.91 19.66
N GLY A 27 11.13 3.46 19.76
CA GLY A 27 10.43 3.20 21.04
C GLY A 27 9.49 4.30 21.55
N GLU A 28 9.40 5.45 20.88
CA GLU A 28 8.44 6.53 21.19
C GLU A 28 7.00 6.16 20.78
N VAL A 29 6.85 5.35 19.73
CA VAL A 29 5.56 4.75 19.35
C VAL A 29 5.47 3.37 20.00
N GLU A 30 4.97 3.33 21.24
CA GLU A 30 4.92 2.12 22.08
C GLU A 30 3.95 1.04 21.54
N GLN A 31 3.16 1.34 20.50
CA GLN A 31 2.11 0.46 20.00
C GLN A 31 2.38 -0.05 18.59
N THR A 32 2.58 -1.38 18.47
CA THR A 32 2.42 -2.08 17.19
C THR A 32 1.03 -1.81 16.62
N LEU A 33 0.96 -1.30 15.39
CA LEU A 33 -0.28 -1.11 14.66
C LEU A 33 -0.82 -2.46 14.18
N ASP A 34 -2.10 -2.70 14.40
CA ASP A 34 -2.84 -3.79 13.78
C ASP A 34 -4.07 -3.20 13.05
N GLU A 35 -4.79 -4.04 12.30
CA GLU A 35 -5.97 -3.59 11.56
C GLU A 35 -7.04 -2.97 12.48
N ALA A 36 -7.22 -3.48 13.71
CA ALA A 36 -8.22 -2.95 14.63
C ALA A 36 -7.87 -1.53 15.10
N LYS A 37 -6.59 -1.30 15.40
CA LYS A 37 -6.07 0.01 15.80
C LYS A 37 -6.14 1.04 14.68
N ILE A 38 -5.94 0.63 13.42
CA ILE A 38 -6.14 1.50 12.26
C ILE A 38 -7.62 1.81 12.08
N LEU A 39 -8.49 0.80 12.07
CA LEU A 39 -9.94 0.99 11.93
C LEU A 39 -10.52 1.90 13.03
N ALA A 40 -10.04 1.79 14.27
CA ALA A 40 -10.48 2.63 15.38
C ALA A 40 -10.14 4.12 15.20
N ARG A 41 -9.12 4.44 14.39
CA ARG A 41 -8.70 5.80 14.08
C ARG A 41 -9.41 6.39 12.86
N MET A 42 -10.10 5.56 12.07
CA MET A 42 -10.76 6.01 10.85
C MET A 42 -11.98 6.89 11.16
N THR A 43 -12.10 8.04 10.48
CA THR A 43 -13.27 8.91 10.56
C THR A 43 -14.30 8.63 9.46
N MET A 44 -13.89 7.93 8.40
CA MET A 44 -14.76 7.50 7.29
C MET A 44 -15.70 6.35 7.70
N ASP A 45 -16.79 6.67 8.39
CA ASP A 45 -17.69 5.68 9.01
C ASP A 45 -18.16 4.56 8.07
N LYS A 46 -18.62 4.92 6.87
CA LYS A 46 -19.10 3.95 5.88
C LYS A 46 -17.99 3.01 5.41
N LEU A 47 -16.81 3.56 5.13
CA LEU A 47 -15.66 2.77 4.69
C LEU A 47 -15.14 1.87 5.82
N ARG A 48 -15.05 2.40 7.03
CA ARG A 48 -14.70 1.64 8.25
C ARG A 48 -15.66 0.47 8.46
N GLN A 49 -16.97 0.71 8.32
CA GLN A 49 -17.98 -0.34 8.39
C GLN A 49 -17.76 -1.39 7.29
N ASN A 50 -17.54 -0.97 6.04
CA ASN A 50 -17.35 -1.90 4.93
C ASN A 50 -16.12 -2.80 5.11
N LEU A 51 -14.99 -2.22 5.53
CA LEU A 51 -13.74 -2.95 5.77
C LEU A 51 -13.87 -3.92 6.95
N SER A 52 -14.51 -3.48 8.04
CA SER A 52 -14.71 -4.31 9.24
C SER A 52 -15.68 -5.48 9.01
N GLN A 53 -16.72 -5.28 8.19
CA GLN A 53 -17.72 -6.30 7.87
C GLN A 53 -17.35 -7.14 6.65
N GLY A 54 -16.28 -6.80 5.93
CA GLY A 54 -15.85 -7.52 4.73
C GLY A 54 -16.77 -7.30 3.52
N THR A 55 -17.53 -6.21 3.49
CA THR A 55 -18.54 -5.92 2.45
C THR A 55 -18.03 -5.01 1.34
N GLY A 56 -16.87 -4.37 1.53
CA GLY A 56 -16.23 -3.51 0.54
C GLY A 56 -14.77 -3.23 0.89
N GLY A 57 -13.94 -3.01 -0.13
CA GLY A 57 -12.54 -2.60 0.01
C GLY A 57 -12.39 -1.08 0.02
N ALA A 58 -11.14 -0.62 -0.03
CA ALA A 58 -10.80 0.79 -0.24
C ALA A 58 -10.23 1.01 -1.63
N THR A 59 -10.52 2.16 -2.23
CA THR A 59 -9.83 2.69 -3.41
C THR A 59 -8.44 3.22 -3.04
N LEU A 60 -7.60 3.56 -4.02
CA LEU A 60 -6.26 4.09 -3.76
C LEU A 60 -6.28 5.40 -2.94
N ASN A 61 -7.19 6.32 -3.29
CA ASN A 61 -7.35 7.58 -2.58
C ASN A 61 -7.86 7.37 -1.14
N GLU A 62 -8.87 6.53 -0.96
CA GLU A 62 -9.37 6.18 0.38
C GLU A 62 -8.27 5.53 1.23
N ALA A 63 -7.43 4.66 0.66
CA ALA A 63 -6.29 4.08 1.36
C ALA A 63 -5.25 5.15 1.77
N ALA A 64 -5.05 6.20 0.95
CA ALA A 64 -4.22 7.34 1.33
C ALA A 64 -4.82 8.12 2.51
N GLU A 65 -6.14 8.36 2.49
CA GLU A 65 -6.85 9.04 3.59
C GLU A 65 -6.76 8.23 4.90
N ILE A 66 -6.91 6.90 4.84
CA ILE A 66 -6.71 6.02 6.01
C ILE A 66 -5.28 6.17 6.56
N ALA A 67 -4.27 6.23 5.68
CA ALA A 67 -2.88 6.39 6.10
C ALA A 67 -2.64 7.73 6.81
N VAL A 68 -3.20 8.83 6.28
CA VAL A 68 -3.13 10.17 6.88
C VAL A 68 -3.78 10.19 8.26
N GLU A 69 -5.01 9.68 8.39
CA GLU A 69 -5.71 9.61 9.69
C GLU A 69 -4.94 8.76 10.70
N THR A 70 -4.35 7.65 10.25
CA THR A 70 -3.55 6.78 11.11
C THR A 70 -2.30 7.48 11.61
N LEU A 71 -1.54 8.17 10.75
CA LEU A 71 -0.33 8.89 11.11
C LEU A 71 -0.64 10.09 12.03
N ALA A 72 -1.72 10.82 11.75
CA ALA A 72 -2.19 11.89 12.63
C ALA A 72 -2.56 11.36 14.03
N GLY A 73 -3.24 10.22 14.10
CA GLY A 73 -3.57 9.54 15.36
C GLY A 73 -2.39 8.86 16.06
N LEU A 74 -1.19 8.94 15.49
CA LEU A 74 0.09 8.58 16.12
C LEU A 74 0.92 9.82 16.50
N GLU A 75 0.37 11.02 16.32
CA GLU A 75 1.06 12.29 16.58
C GLU A 75 2.34 12.48 15.75
N LEU A 76 2.46 11.76 14.63
CA LEU A 76 3.57 11.90 13.70
C LEU A 76 3.28 13.08 12.78
N LEU A 77 3.65 14.29 13.17
CA LEU A 77 3.27 15.52 12.45
C LEU A 77 4.08 15.78 11.18
N ASN A 78 5.30 15.24 11.07
CA ASN A 78 6.16 15.39 9.91
C ASN A 78 6.07 14.15 9.01
N HIS A 79 5.05 14.09 8.16
CA HIS A 79 4.84 12.98 7.23
C HIS A 79 4.31 13.44 5.88
N SER A 80 4.50 12.60 4.87
CA SER A 80 3.85 12.74 3.57
C SER A 80 3.21 11.42 3.15
N VAL A 81 1.96 11.47 2.71
CA VAL A 81 1.26 10.38 2.05
C VAL A 81 0.92 10.85 0.64
N THR A 82 1.31 10.09 -0.37
CA THR A 82 1.03 10.43 -1.78
C THR A 82 0.48 9.23 -2.51
N ALA A 83 -0.69 9.40 -3.15
CA ALA A 83 -1.29 8.44 -4.04
C ALA A 83 -0.87 8.73 -5.49
N HIS A 84 -0.12 7.80 -6.08
CA HIS A 84 0.35 7.88 -7.45
C HIS A 84 -0.50 6.96 -8.32
N HIS A 85 -1.43 7.53 -9.08
CA HIS A 85 -2.21 6.77 -10.06
C HIS A 85 -1.38 6.45 -11.29
N MET A 86 -1.49 5.21 -11.78
CA MET A 86 -0.78 4.73 -12.96
C MET A 86 -1.64 4.91 -14.20
N ASP A 87 -1.87 6.17 -14.59
CA ASP A 87 -2.76 6.49 -15.72
C ASP A 87 -2.13 6.09 -17.08
N GLU A 88 -0.80 6.12 -17.20
CA GLU A 88 -0.06 5.73 -18.40
C GLU A 88 1.13 4.81 -18.04
N PRO A 89 1.13 3.51 -18.42
CA PRO A 89 2.25 2.60 -18.18
C PRO A 89 3.37 2.81 -19.21
N ASN A 90 3.92 4.03 -19.29
CA ASN A 90 5.03 4.39 -20.16
C ASN A 90 6.36 4.42 -19.39
N GLU A 91 7.48 4.56 -20.12
CA GLU A 91 8.83 4.54 -19.53
C GLU A 91 9.02 5.61 -18.44
N THR A 92 8.44 6.80 -18.62
CA THR A 92 8.54 7.88 -17.64
C THR A 92 7.93 7.49 -16.29
N TYR A 93 6.74 6.89 -16.30
CA TYR A 93 6.09 6.43 -15.05
C TYR A 93 6.79 5.22 -14.44
N ILE A 94 7.35 4.34 -15.27
CA ILE A 94 8.19 3.23 -14.80
C ILE A 94 9.40 3.76 -14.05
N GLU A 95 10.11 4.75 -14.60
CA GLU A 95 11.28 5.35 -13.97
C GLU A 95 10.94 6.13 -12.70
N ILE A 96 9.81 6.84 -12.67
CA ILE A 96 9.32 7.48 -11.44
C ILE A 96 9.08 6.42 -10.35
N PHE A 97 8.37 5.34 -10.68
CA PHE A 97 8.09 4.28 -9.71
C PHE A 97 9.36 3.56 -9.27
N ARG A 98 10.32 3.30 -10.18
CA ARG A 98 11.65 2.75 -9.84
C ARG A 98 12.40 3.68 -8.88
N GLY A 99 12.39 4.99 -9.13
CA GLY A 99 13.02 5.98 -8.27
C GLY A 99 12.40 6.01 -6.86
N ASP A 100 11.07 6.00 -6.77
CA ASP A 100 10.36 5.95 -5.49
C ASP A 100 10.63 4.65 -4.72
N LEU A 101 10.64 3.52 -5.43
CA LEU A 101 10.91 2.21 -4.86
C LEU A 101 12.37 2.09 -4.39
N ALA A 102 13.33 2.56 -5.18
CA ALA A 102 14.73 2.61 -4.77
C ALA A 102 14.93 3.53 -3.55
N GLY A 103 14.23 4.67 -3.51
CA GLY A 103 14.26 5.59 -2.37
C GLY A 103 13.77 4.96 -1.05
N SER A 104 12.91 3.95 -1.11
CA SER A 104 12.36 3.28 0.07
C SER A 104 13.36 2.37 0.80
N THR A 105 14.52 2.06 0.21
CA THR A 105 15.54 1.21 0.86
C THR A 105 16.21 1.86 2.06
N SER A 106 16.21 3.19 2.12
CA SER A 106 16.80 3.95 3.22
C SER A 106 15.98 3.86 4.51
N GLY A 107 14.77 3.29 4.44
CA GLY A 107 13.83 3.25 5.53
C GLY A 107 13.04 4.53 5.73
N SER A 108 13.34 5.63 5.00
CA SER A 108 12.66 6.93 5.09
C SER A 108 11.23 6.94 4.53
N SER A 109 10.92 5.96 3.70
CA SER A 109 9.61 5.79 3.09
C SER A 109 9.29 4.32 2.86
N VAL A 110 8.01 4.03 2.65
CA VAL A 110 7.47 2.71 2.31
C VAL A 110 6.53 2.84 1.12
N ILE A 111 6.47 1.77 0.32
CA ILE A 111 5.61 1.67 -0.85
C ILE A 111 4.54 0.62 -0.61
N ILE A 112 3.29 0.95 -0.94
CA ILE A 112 2.17 0.00 -0.99
C ILE A 112 1.60 0.04 -2.40
N VAL A 113 1.62 -1.08 -3.11
CA VAL A 113 1.05 -1.17 -4.46
C VAL A 113 -0.43 -1.50 -4.39
N ASN A 114 -1.22 -0.85 -5.24
CA ASN A 114 -2.60 -1.19 -5.56
C ASN A 114 -2.67 -1.68 -7.00
N TYR A 115 -2.99 -2.95 -7.21
CA TYR A 115 -2.86 -3.59 -8.52
C TYR A 115 -3.99 -4.59 -8.77
N HIS A 116 -4.21 -4.93 -10.03
CA HIS A 116 -5.11 -6.03 -10.39
C HIS A 116 -4.39 -7.38 -10.24
N GLN A 117 -4.88 -8.24 -9.34
CA GLN A 117 -4.16 -9.44 -8.94
C GLN A 117 -3.99 -10.45 -10.10
N GLY A 118 -5.02 -10.62 -10.94
CA GLY A 118 -4.91 -11.50 -12.12
C GLY A 118 -3.90 -11.03 -13.15
N VAL A 119 -3.75 -9.71 -13.35
CA VAL A 119 -2.74 -9.17 -14.28
C VAL A 119 -1.33 -9.36 -13.70
N ALA A 120 -1.16 -9.11 -12.40
CA ALA A 120 0.14 -9.27 -11.74
C ALA A 120 0.61 -10.72 -11.65
N THR A 121 -0.32 -11.67 -11.41
CA THR A 121 0.03 -13.06 -11.13
C THR A 121 -0.25 -14.03 -12.27
N GLY A 122 -0.93 -13.59 -13.33
CA GLY A 122 -1.41 -14.45 -14.42
C GLY A 122 -2.51 -15.43 -14.00
N ARG A 123 -3.04 -15.33 -12.78
CA ARG A 123 -4.12 -16.18 -12.25
C ARG A 123 -5.49 -15.62 -12.62
N ASP A 124 -6.49 -16.48 -12.67
CA ASP A 124 -7.88 -16.09 -12.89
C ASP A 124 -8.50 -15.45 -11.62
N LEU A 125 -8.00 -14.25 -11.29
CA LEU A 125 -8.40 -13.44 -10.14
C LEU A 125 -8.79 -12.05 -10.64
N SER A 126 -10.06 -11.68 -10.45
CA SER A 126 -10.67 -10.49 -11.06
C SER A 126 -10.84 -9.29 -10.11
N HIS A 127 -10.03 -9.21 -9.05
CA HIS A 127 -10.13 -8.12 -8.08
C HIS A 127 -8.84 -7.31 -7.93
N GLY A 128 -9.02 -6.07 -7.49
CA GLY A 128 -7.94 -5.23 -7.00
C GLY A 128 -7.38 -5.77 -5.70
N HIS A 129 -6.10 -5.50 -5.44
CA HIS A 129 -5.42 -5.90 -4.23
C HIS A 129 -4.45 -4.83 -3.77
N PHE A 130 -4.16 -4.80 -2.47
CA PHE A 130 -3.13 -3.96 -1.87
C PHE A 130 -2.08 -4.85 -1.22
N ALA A 131 -0.82 -4.50 -1.38
CA ALA A 131 0.28 -5.16 -0.69
C ALA A 131 1.48 -4.20 -0.54
N PRO A 132 2.22 -4.24 0.59
CA PRO A 132 3.52 -3.59 0.68
C PRO A 132 4.49 -4.13 -0.37
N ALA A 133 5.35 -3.26 -0.88
CA ALA A 133 6.37 -3.59 -1.85
C ALA A 133 7.72 -3.02 -1.42
N ALA A 134 8.78 -3.78 -1.69
CA ALA A 134 10.16 -3.34 -1.49
C ALA A 134 11.01 -3.76 -2.70
N PRO A 135 12.02 -2.98 -3.09
CA PRO A 135 12.92 -3.39 -4.16
C PRO A 135 13.73 -4.63 -3.75
N VAL A 136 13.98 -5.53 -4.71
CA VAL A 136 14.88 -6.67 -4.51
C VAL A 136 16.35 -6.27 -4.63
N THR A 137 16.63 -5.28 -5.49
CA THR A 137 17.98 -4.74 -5.72
C THR A 137 17.95 -3.21 -5.70
N PRO A 138 19.07 -2.52 -5.45
CA PRO A 138 19.13 -1.05 -5.44
C PRO A 138 18.64 -0.39 -6.73
N GLU A 139 18.78 -1.08 -7.87
CA GLU A 139 18.34 -0.59 -9.18
C GLU A 139 16.83 -0.74 -9.42
N ALA A 140 16.09 -1.33 -8.46
CA ALA A 140 14.64 -1.48 -8.48
C ALA A 140 14.11 -2.09 -9.79
N ARG A 141 14.82 -3.05 -10.40
CA ARG A 141 14.31 -3.79 -11.58
C ARG A 141 13.20 -4.76 -11.21
N GLN A 142 13.30 -5.30 -10.00
CA GLN A 142 12.37 -6.24 -9.42
C GLN A 142 11.94 -5.76 -8.04
N LEU A 143 10.73 -6.11 -7.66
CA LEU A 143 10.18 -5.87 -6.34
C LEU A 143 9.70 -7.16 -5.70
N CYS A 144 9.85 -7.24 -4.38
CA CYS A 144 9.17 -8.22 -3.54
C CYS A 144 7.85 -7.61 -3.08
N VAL A 145 6.74 -8.31 -3.36
CA VAL A 145 5.40 -7.97 -2.89
C VAL A 145 5.08 -8.85 -1.70
N VAL A 146 4.77 -8.22 -0.56
CA VAL A 146 4.40 -8.92 0.68
C VAL A 146 2.87 -9.04 0.74
N ASP A 147 2.33 -10.10 0.16
CA ASP A 147 0.87 -10.29 0.07
C ASP A 147 0.25 -10.45 1.48
N PRO A 148 -0.67 -9.55 1.91
CA PRO A 148 -1.31 -9.66 3.22
C PRO A 148 -2.43 -10.71 3.27
N ALA A 149 -2.80 -11.34 2.14
CA ALA A 149 -3.83 -12.38 2.11
C ALA A 149 -3.48 -13.55 3.04
N MET A 150 -4.48 -14.18 3.66
CA MET A 150 -4.27 -15.25 4.66
C MET A 150 -3.47 -16.46 4.11
N ASP A 151 -3.53 -16.70 2.81
CA ASP A 151 -2.82 -17.73 2.05
C ASP A 151 -1.78 -17.14 1.08
N GLY A 152 -1.52 -15.83 1.18
CA GLY A 152 -0.56 -15.12 0.34
C GLY A 152 0.87 -15.40 0.77
N ALA A 153 1.67 -15.99 -0.12
CA ALA A 153 3.11 -16.01 0.01
C ALA A 153 3.70 -14.74 -0.63
N PRO A 154 4.78 -14.16 -0.08
CA PRO A 154 5.53 -13.13 -0.78
C PRO A 154 6.00 -13.63 -2.14
N PHE A 155 6.00 -12.75 -3.13
CA PHE A 155 6.43 -13.08 -4.49
C PHE A 155 7.22 -11.93 -5.11
N VAL A 156 8.06 -12.26 -6.09
CA VAL A 156 8.88 -11.30 -6.81
C VAL A 156 8.31 -11.07 -8.21
N LEU A 157 8.26 -9.82 -8.65
CA LEU A 157 7.89 -9.43 -10.00
C LEU A 157 8.87 -8.42 -10.57
N ASP A 158 8.96 -8.37 -11.90
CA ASP A 158 9.57 -7.26 -12.60
C ASP A 158 8.71 -6.00 -12.44
N VAL A 159 9.36 -4.84 -12.30
CA VAL A 159 8.67 -3.57 -12.12
C VAL A 159 7.71 -3.27 -13.29
N GLU A 160 8.12 -3.57 -14.51
CA GLU A 160 7.29 -3.37 -15.71
C GLU A 160 6.00 -4.18 -15.65
N HIS A 161 6.03 -5.37 -15.04
CA HIS A 161 4.86 -6.21 -14.89
C HIS A 161 3.89 -5.61 -13.86
N ILE A 162 4.38 -5.24 -12.68
CA ILE A 162 3.48 -4.63 -11.67
C ILE A 162 2.91 -3.29 -12.16
N VAL A 163 3.66 -2.50 -12.92
CA VAL A 163 3.18 -1.24 -13.50
C VAL A 163 1.99 -1.48 -14.43
N LYS A 164 2.03 -2.52 -15.28
CA LYS A 164 0.87 -2.92 -16.11
C LYS A 164 -0.34 -3.30 -15.25
N ALA A 165 -0.13 -3.98 -14.12
CA ALA A 165 -1.20 -4.35 -13.21
C ALA A 165 -1.79 -3.15 -12.44
N MET A 166 -0.96 -2.14 -12.13
CA MET A 166 -1.39 -0.86 -11.54
C MET A 166 -2.12 0.03 -12.55
N ALA A 167 -1.78 -0.06 -13.84
CA ALA A 167 -2.43 0.70 -14.91
C ALA A 167 -3.84 0.25 -15.28
N THR A 168 -4.44 -0.62 -14.46
CA THR A 168 -5.80 -1.12 -14.67
C THR A 168 -6.81 -0.20 -14.00
N LYS A 169 -7.99 -0.04 -14.61
CA LYS A 169 -9.07 0.77 -14.05
C LYS A 169 -9.68 0.10 -12.82
N ASP A 170 -9.80 0.84 -11.74
CA ASP A 170 -10.62 0.49 -10.59
C ASP A 170 -12.08 0.91 -10.85
N LYS A 171 -13.00 -0.04 -10.63
CA LYS A 171 -14.42 0.15 -10.90
C LYS A 171 -15.08 1.05 -9.86
N ASP A 172 -14.57 1.07 -8.63
CA ASP A 172 -15.21 1.75 -7.50
C ASP A 172 -14.87 3.25 -7.53
N SER A 173 -13.62 3.60 -7.86
CA SER A 173 -13.18 5.00 -8.04
C SER A 173 -13.35 5.55 -9.47
N GLY A 174 -13.42 4.67 -10.48
CA GLY A 174 -13.38 5.07 -11.89
C GLY A 174 -12.02 5.59 -12.37
N ARG A 175 -10.96 5.48 -11.56
CA ARG A 175 -9.57 5.86 -11.89
C ARG A 175 -8.70 4.63 -12.07
N ASN A 176 -7.51 4.78 -12.64
CA ASN A 176 -6.54 3.68 -12.63
C ASN A 176 -6.08 3.40 -11.20
N ARG A 177 -5.56 2.19 -10.96
CA ARG A 177 -4.88 1.86 -9.70
C ARG A 177 -3.50 2.54 -9.68
N GLY A 178 -2.57 2.07 -8.85
CA GLY A 178 -1.34 2.81 -8.62
C GLY A 178 -0.60 2.36 -7.37
N TYR A 179 0.11 3.27 -6.71
CA TYR A 179 0.78 2.99 -5.44
C TYR A 179 0.64 4.15 -4.46
N LEU A 180 0.76 3.82 -3.19
CA LEU A 180 0.96 4.78 -2.11
C LEU A 180 2.45 4.86 -1.79
N LYS A 181 2.95 6.08 -1.67
CA LYS A 181 4.22 6.39 -1.03
C LYS A 181 3.93 7.06 0.31
N ILE A 182 4.45 6.48 1.38
CA ILE A 182 4.32 7.02 2.73
C ILE A 182 5.74 7.29 3.24
N ALA A 183 6.03 8.51 3.66
CA ALA A 183 7.32 8.89 4.19
C ALA A 183 7.16 9.66 5.51
N LEU A 184 8.14 9.50 6.41
CA LEU A 184 8.30 10.35 7.57
C LEU A 184 9.41 11.36 7.29
N GLY A 185 9.18 12.61 7.64
CA GLY A 185 10.21 13.63 7.58
C GLY A 185 11.16 13.47 8.77
N SER A 186 12.46 13.58 8.48
CA SER A 186 13.53 13.68 9.48
C SER A 186 13.48 14.98 10.27
#